data_AF-A0A4Q1RJF3-F1
#
_entry.id   AF-A0A4Q1RJF3-F1
#
_cell.length_a   1.000
_cell.length_b   1.000
_cell.length_c   1.000
_cell.angle_alpha   90.00
_cell.angle_beta   90.00
_cell.angle_gamma   90.00
#
_symmetry.space_group_name_H-M   'P 1'
#
loop_
_entity.id
_entity.type
_entity.pdbx_description
1 polymer ?
#
loop_
_entity_poly.entity_id
_entity_poly.type
_entity_poly.pdbx_seq_one_letter_code
_entity_poly.pdbx_strand_id
1 'polypeptide(L)'
;MHIKSIVSDEDREELERMLSLGFIIPNQLFKTRQKSRMIIYIFTPVEFLLSINCYLSESYLMFGIGIGTCVACVAWIIWYQMIGKNFEKNVHEFVWGRSGYETVDIDENAIKIDEDQIYEFKNIDRMFLYKNFFFFITNEKKIFIFKTTDMESDELIKIIKTTGILFEKKEKPFNIYKYCKKGKSF
;
A
#
# COMPACT_ATOMS: atom_id res chain seq x y z
N MET A 1 24.52 14.50 5.23
CA MET A 1 23.72 13.95 6.34
C MET A 1 23.67 12.44 6.17
N HIS A 2 24.11 11.68 7.18
CA HIS A 2 24.15 10.21 7.12
C HIS A 2 23.02 9.64 7.99
N ILE A 3 22.20 8.75 7.42
CA ILE A 3 21.03 8.16 8.08
C ILE A 3 21.22 6.65 8.12
N LYS A 4 21.06 6.07 9.31
CA LYS A 4 21.05 4.61 9.48
C LYS A 4 19.60 4.12 9.49
N SER A 5 19.15 3.53 8.38
CA SER A 5 17.75 3.13 8.20
C SER A 5 17.55 1.69 8.70
N ILE A 6 17.32 1.52 10.00
CA ILE A 6 16.99 0.21 10.58
C ILE A 6 15.47 -0.02 10.51
N VAL A 7 15.02 -0.85 9.58
CA VAL A 7 13.61 -1.23 9.44
C VAL A 7 13.37 -2.58 10.13
N SER A 8 12.57 -2.59 11.20
CA SER A 8 12.18 -3.82 11.91
C SER A 8 11.12 -4.62 11.15
N ASP A 9 10.88 -5.87 11.56
CA ASP A 9 9.81 -6.68 10.95
C ASP A 9 8.42 -6.09 11.21
N GLU A 10 8.19 -5.47 12.37
CA GLU A 10 6.95 -4.74 12.67
C GLU A 10 6.75 -3.54 11.74
N ASP A 11 7.83 -2.80 11.47
CA ASP A 11 7.84 -1.69 10.51
C ASP A 11 7.48 -2.18 9.09
N ARG A 12 8.06 -3.32 8.67
CA ARG A 12 7.77 -3.94 7.36
C ARG A 12 6.30 -4.35 7.26
N GLU A 13 5.76 -5.00 8.28
CA GLU A 13 4.33 -5.32 8.31
C GLU A 13 3.45 -4.08 8.22
N GLU A 14 3.81 -3.00 8.93
CA GLU A 14 3.07 -1.75 8.85
C GLU A 14 3.12 -1.14 7.43
N LEU A 15 4.30 -1.10 6.82
CA LEU A 15 4.48 -0.63 5.45
C LEU A 15 3.67 -1.44 4.45
N GLU A 16 3.67 -2.77 4.56
CA GLU A 16 2.82 -3.60 3.70
C GLU A 16 1.34 -3.29 3.90
N ARG A 17 0.88 -3.15 5.15
CA ARG A 17 -0.51 -2.79 5.45
C ARG A 17 -0.84 -1.45 4.83
N MET A 18 0.03 -0.45 4.97
CA MET A 18 -0.14 0.87 4.38
C MET A 18 -0.25 0.82 2.84
N LEU A 19 0.70 0.17 2.19
CA LEU A 19 0.78 0.09 0.73
C LEU A 19 -0.35 -0.73 0.12
N SER A 20 -0.87 -1.70 0.88
CA SER A 20 -1.98 -2.56 0.45
C SER A 20 -3.38 -1.96 0.68
N LEU A 21 -3.53 -0.86 1.44
CA LEU A 21 -4.83 -0.28 1.78
C LEU A 21 -5.71 0.09 0.58
N GLY A 22 -5.13 0.52 -0.54
CA GLY A 22 -5.90 0.84 -1.76
C GLY A 22 -6.51 -0.37 -2.47
N PHE A 23 -6.06 -1.58 -2.14
CA PHE A 23 -6.53 -2.85 -2.72
C PHE A 23 -7.36 -3.68 -1.73
N ILE A 24 -7.48 -3.21 -0.48
CA ILE A 24 -8.03 -3.95 0.65
C ILE A 24 -9.11 -3.12 1.33
N ILE A 25 -10.27 -3.06 0.70
CA ILE A 25 -11.54 -2.83 1.38
C ILE A 25 -12.14 -4.23 1.52
N PRO A 26 -11.73 -5.04 2.54
CA PRO A 26 -12.30 -4.85 3.87
C PRO A 26 -11.36 -5.32 5.02
N ASN A 27 -10.11 -4.84 5.13
CA ASN A 27 -9.29 -5.15 6.34
C ASN A 27 -9.48 -4.15 7.48
N GLN A 28 -10.12 -3.00 7.26
CA GLN A 28 -10.38 -2.09 8.38
C GLN A 28 -11.36 -2.67 9.41
N LEU A 29 -12.28 -3.54 8.97
CA LEU A 29 -13.22 -4.25 9.85
C LEU A 29 -12.60 -5.48 10.53
N PHE A 30 -11.59 -6.10 9.92
CA PHE A 30 -11.06 -7.38 10.37
C PHE A 30 -9.55 -7.28 10.60
N LYS A 31 -9.15 -7.29 11.88
CA LYS A 31 -7.79 -7.11 12.39
C LYS A 31 -6.70 -7.94 11.70
N THR A 32 -7.04 -9.03 10.98
CA THR A 32 -6.07 -9.84 10.24
C THR A 32 -6.57 -10.28 8.85
N ARG A 33 -5.64 -10.27 7.87
CA ARG A 33 -5.85 -10.61 6.44
C ARG A 33 -6.50 -11.97 6.22
N GLN A 34 -6.05 -12.98 6.97
CA GLN A 34 -6.54 -14.36 6.84
C GLN A 34 -7.97 -14.52 7.34
N LYS A 35 -8.35 -13.79 8.41
CA LYS A 35 -9.71 -13.85 8.97
C LYS A 35 -10.73 -13.19 8.06
N SER A 36 -10.40 -12.05 7.46
CA SER A 36 -11.23 -11.39 6.44
C SER A 36 -11.56 -12.33 5.28
N ARG A 37 -10.54 -12.98 4.70
CA ARG A 37 -10.72 -13.94 3.59
C ARG A 37 -11.57 -15.14 4.01
N MET A 38 -11.28 -15.70 5.17
CA MET A 38 -12.02 -16.87 5.68
C MET A 38 -13.50 -16.55 5.90
N ILE A 39 -13.83 -15.36 6.39
CA ILE A 39 -15.21 -14.90 6.57
C ILE A 39 -15.91 -14.81 5.21
N ILE A 40 -15.31 -14.20 4.19
CA ILE A 40 -15.92 -14.10 2.86
C ILE A 40 -16.18 -15.49 2.26
N TYR A 41 -15.20 -16.40 2.34
CA TYR A 41 -15.36 -17.77 1.83
C TYR A 41 -16.43 -18.58 2.57
N ILE A 42 -16.70 -18.29 3.85
CA ILE A 42 -17.76 -18.93 4.64
C ILE A 42 -19.12 -18.25 4.41
N PHE A 43 -19.13 -16.92 4.27
CA PHE A 43 -20.35 -16.14 4.18
C PHE A 43 -21.05 -16.33 2.82
N THR A 44 -20.29 -16.36 1.72
CA THR A 44 -20.84 -16.57 0.37
C THR A 44 -21.66 -17.87 0.22
N PRO A 45 -21.20 -19.06 0.67
CA PRO A 45 -22.03 -20.28 0.60
C PRO A 45 -23.22 -20.25 1.56
N VAL A 46 -23.12 -19.59 2.72
CA VAL A 46 -24.26 -19.44 3.65
C VAL A 46 -25.35 -18.55 3.05
N GLU A 47 -24.99 -17.43 2.43
CA GLU A 47 -25.93 -16.57 1.70
C GLU A 47 -26.58 -17.30 0.53
N PHE A 48 -25.81 -18.12 -0.18
CA PHE A 48 -26.35 -18.93 -1.27
C PHE A 48 -27.42 -19.92 -0.76
N LEU A 49 -27.15 -20.61 0.35
CA LEU A 49 -28.13 -21.51 0.98
C LEU A 49 -29.36 -20.76 1.51
N LEU A 50 -29.18 -19.58 2.11
CA LEU A 50 -30.30 -18.73 2.53
C LEU A 50 -31.13 -18.27 1.34
N SER A 51 -30.52 -17.93 0.21
CA SER A 51 -31.23 -17.55 -1.01
C SER A 51 -32.11 -18.70 -1.53
N ILE A 52 -31.62 -19.94 -1.50
CA ILE A 52 -32.40 -21.14 -1.87
C ILE A 52 -33.61 -21.32 -0.95
N ASN A 53 -33.44 -21.10 0.36
CA ASN A 53 -34.56 -21.16 1.31
C ASN A 53 -35.62 -20.06 1.04
N CYS A 54 -35.19 -18.86 0.65
CA CYS A 54 -36.10 -17.79 0.22
C CYS A 54 -36.87 -18.14 -1.06
N TYR A 55 -36.25 -18.87 -2.00
CA TYR A 55 -36.92 -19.38 -3.19
C TYR A 55 -38.00 -20.42 -2.84
N LEU A 56 -37.68 -21.37 -1.95
CA LEU A 56 -38.63 -22.39 -1.49
C LEU A 56 -39.78 -21.79 -0.67
N SER A 57 -39.56 -20.63 -0.06
CA SER A 57 -40.57 -19.86 0.69
C SER A 57 -41.34 -18.87 -0.20
N GLU A 58 -41.33 -19.05 -1.53
CA GLU A 58 -42.00 -18.24 -2.56
C GLU A 58 -41.66 -16.73 -2.53
N SER A 59 -40.58 -16.36 -1.84
CA SER A 59 -40.15 -14.97 -1.66
C SER A 59 -39.14 -14.59 -2.74
N TYR A 60 -39.62 -14.54 -3.99
CA TYR A 60 -38.77 -14.34 -5.18
C TYR A 60 -37.97 -13.02 -5.18
N LEU A 61 -38.50 -11.96 -4.54
CA LEU A 61 -37.79 -10.69 -4.41
C LEU A 61 -36.55 -10.81 -3.49
N MET A 62 -36.69 -11.50 -2.36
CA MET A 62 -35.58 -11.79 -1.45
C MET A 62 -34.58 -12.78 -2.05
N PHE A 63 -35.08 -13.76 -2.82
CA PHE A 63 -34.24 -14.65 -3.61
C PHE A 63 -33.39 -13.89 -4.63
N GLY A 64 -33.99 -12.95 -5.38
CA GLY A 64 -33.28 -12.12 -6.35
C GLY A 64 -32.17 -11.27 -5.72
N ILE A 65 -32.43 -10.67 -4.57
CA ILE A 65 -31.42 -9.94 -3.79
C ILE A 65 -30.30 -10.88 -3.34
N GLY A 66 -30.65 -12.05 -2.79
CA GLY A 66 -29.68 -13.05 -2.33
C GLY A 66 -28.74 -13.53 -3.42
N ILE A 67 -29.27 -13.89 -4.59
CA ILE A 67 -28.46 -14.30 -5.75
C ILE A 67 -27.62 -13.13 -6.27
N GLY A 68 -28.17 -11.92 -6.33
CA GLY A 68 -27.44 -10.72 -6.74
C GLY A 68 -26.22 -10.47 -5.85
N THR A 69 -26.39 -10.57 -4.53
CA THR A 69 -25.28 -10.44 -3.56
C THR A 69 -24.25 -11.55 -3.75
N CYS A 70 -24.68 -12.81 -3.92
CA CYS A 70 -23.76 -13.92 -4.18
C CYS A 70 -22.91 -13.70 -5.43
N VAL A 71 -23.51 -13.26 -6.54
CA VAL A 71 -22.79 -12.97 -7.79
C VAL A 71 -21.78 -11.84 -7.60
N ALA A 72 -22.16 -10.77 -6.89
CA ALA A 72 -21.25 -9.67 -6.57
C ALA A 72 -20.06 -10.13 -5.70
N CYS A 73 -20.31 -10.96 -4.68
CA CYS A 73 -19.27 -11.54 -3.84
C CYS A 73 -18.31 -12.42 -4.66
N VAL A 74 -18.81 -13.27 -5.55
CA VAL A 74 -17.99 -14.14 -6.40
C VAL A 74 -17.15 -13.31 -7.38
N ALA A 75 -17.73 -12.31 -8.04
CA ALA A 75 -17.01 -11.42 -8.93
C ALA A 75 -15.86 -10.68 -8.21
N TRP A 76 -16.12 -10.25 -6.97
CA TRP A 76 -15.11 -9.62 -6.12
C TRP A 76 -13.98 -10.57 -5.73
N ILE A 77 -14.30 -11.82 -5.37
CA ILE A 77 -13.31 -12.86 -5.06
C ILE A 77 -12.41 -13.13 -6.28
N ILE A 78 -13.00 -13.26 -7.48
CA ILE A 78 -12.25 -13.52 -8.71
C ILE A 78 -11.32 -12.34 -9.03
N TRP A 79 -11.84 -11.11 -8.97
CA TRP A 79 -11.04 -9.90 -9.16
C TRP A 79 -9.86 -9.83 -8.17
N TYR A 80 -10.12 -10.13 -6.91
CA TYR A 80 -9.10 -10.18 -5.87
C TYR A 80 -8.05 -11.28 -6.11
N GLN A 81 -8.45 -12.48 -6.52
CA GLN A 81 -7.51 -13.56 -6.81
C GLN A 81 -6.60 -13.25 -8.00
N MET A 82 -7.13 -12.60 -9.04
CA MET A 82 -6.37 -12.29 -10.25
C MET A 82 -5.43 -11.09 -10.07
N ILE A 83 -5.94 -9.99 -9.49
CA ILE A 83 -5.19 -8.73 -9.44
C ILE A 83 -4.66 -8.47 -8.03
N GLY A 84 -5.48 -8.70 -7.01
CA GLY A 84 -5.12 -8.46 -5.61
C GLY A 84 -3.97 -9.32 -5.13
N LYS A 85 -3.97 -10.62 -5.43
CA LYS A 85 -2.89 -11.54 -5.04
C LYS A 85 -1.55 -11.16 -5.68
N ASN A 86 -1.56 -10.78 -6.96
CA ASN A 86 -0.35 -10.34 -7.66
C ASN A 86 0.15 -9.00 -7.11
N PHE A 87 -0.75 -8.06 -6.83
CA PHE A 87 -0.40 -6.80 -6.20
C PHE A 87 0.20 -7.00 -4.80
N GLU A 88 -0.42 -7.84 -3.97
CA GLU A 88 0.09 -8.18 -2.64
C GLU A 88 1.48 -8.82 -2.70
N LYS A 89 1.70 -9.77 -3.62
CA LYS A 89 3.01 -10.38 -3.81
C LYS A 89 4.06 -9.33 -4.18
N ASN A 90 3.72 -8.40 -5.08
CA ASN A 90 4.62 -7.32 -5.47
C ASN A 90 4.91 -6.36 -4.30
N VAL A 91 3.91 -6.05 -3.47
CA VAL A 91 4.10 -5.22 -2.26
C VAL A 91 5.00 -5.93 -1.26
N HIS A 92 4.76 -7.22 -1.01
CA HIS A 92 5.58 -8.03 -0.12
C HIS A 92 7.04 -8.07 -0.61
N GLU A 93 7.26 -8.40 -1.88
CA GLU A 93 8.60 -8.42 -2.50
C GLU A 93 9.27 -7.04 -2.46
N PHE A 94 8.50 -5.97 -2.62
CA PHE A 94 9.00 -4.60 -2.52
C PHE A 94 9.41 -4.21 -1.09
N VAL A 95 8.60 -4.52 -0.08
CA VAL A 95 8.91 -4.18 1.32
C VAL A 95 10.05 -5.07 1.85
N TRP A 96 9.95 -6.37 1.66
CA TRP A 96 10.96 -7.30 2.19
C TRP A 96 12.24 -7.34 1.36
N GLY A 97 12.18 -7.00 0.07
CA GLY A 97 13.34 -7.01 -0.83
C GLY A 97 13.98 -5.64 -1.11
N ARG A 98 13.27 -4.52 -0.95
CA ARG A 98 13.75 -3.18 -1.35
C ARG A 98 13.54 -2.05 -0.33
N SER A 99 12.96 -2.29 0.84
CA SER A 99 12.78 -1.22 1.86
C SER A 99 13.73 -1.36 3.06
N GLY A 100 14.83 -2.10 2.90
CA GLY A 100 15.79 -2.41 3.97
C GLY A 100 17.19 -1.87 3.72
N TYR A 101 17.31 -0.67 3.13
CA TYR A 101 18.60 0.00 2.94
C TYR A 101 19.25 0.24 4.29
N GLU A 102 20.55 -0.05 4.42
CA GLU A 102 21.26 0.04 5.69
C GLU A 102 21.72 1.48 5.95
N THR A 103 22.18 2.15 4.90
CA THR A 103 22.69 3.52 4.96
C THR A 103 22.09 4.39 3.88
N VAL A 104 21.69 5.61 4.26
CA VAL A 104 21.24 6.64 3.32
C VAL A 104 22.04 7.91 3.59
N ASP A 105 22.85 8.28 2.61
CA ASP A 105 23.69 9.47 2.63
C ASP A 105 23.09 10.56 1.76
N ILE A 106 22.75 11.68 2.38
CA ILE A 106 22.16 12.83 1.71
C ILE A 106 23.22 13.91 1.60
N ASP A 107 23.57 14.22 0.36
CA ASP A 107 24.44 15.33 0.00
C ASP A 107 23.59 16.54 -0.45
N GLU A 108 24.24 17.66 -0.78
CA GLU A 108 23.55 18.89 -1.20
C GLU A 108 22.70 18.72 -2.46
N ASN A 109 23.05 17.76 -3.32
CA ASN A 109 22.43 17.58 -4.64
C ASN A 109 21.87 16.17 -4.91
N ALA A 110 22.14 15.19 -4.03
CA ALA A 110 21.79 13.80 -4.30
C ALA A 110 21.54 13.00 -3.01
N ILE A 111 20.72 11.96 -3.14
CA ILE A 111 20.51 10.92 -2.14
C ILE A 111 21.28 9.68 -2.59
N LYS A 112 22.25 9.26 -1.81
CA LYS A 112 22.97 7.99 -1.97
C LYS A 112 22.32 6.98 -1.05
N ILE A 113 22.00 5.82 -1.59
CA ILE A 113 21.41 4.69 -0.89
C ILE A 113 22.40 3.55 -1.00
N ASP A 114 22.84 3.06 0.15
CA ASP A 114 23.95 2.12 0.28
C ASP A 114 25.18 2.57 -0.56
N GLU A 115 26.07 1.65 -0.95
CA GLU A 115 27.31 2.01 -1.66
C GLU A 115 27.11 2.29 -3.17
N ASP A 116 26.02 1.80 -3.78
CA ASP A 116 25.93 1.71 -5.24
C ASP A 116 24.85 2.61 -5.90
N GLN A 117 23.86 3.13 -5.15
CA GLN A 117 22.73 3.82 -5.77
C GLN A 117 22.71 5.32 -5.45
N ILE A 118 22.97 6.16 -6.46
CA ILE A 118 22.98 7.62 -6.33
C ILE A 118 21.82 8.22 -7.12
N TYR A 119 20.95 8.96 -6.45
CA TYR A 119 19.81 9.66 -7.03
C TYR A 119 19.94 11.16 -6.84
N GLU A 120 20.24 11.88 -7.92
CA GLU A 120 20.22 13.35 -7.91
C GLU A 120 18.81 13.89 -7.64
N PHE A 121 18.73 15.01 -6.90
CA PHE A 121 17.47 15.69 -6.60
C PHE A 121 16.67 16.09 -7.86
N LYS A 122 17.36 16.38 -8.97
CA LYS A 122 16.73 16.66 -10.27
C LYS A 122 15.93 15.47 -10.82
N ASN A 123 16.30 14.25 -10.43
CA ASN A 123 15.66 13.01 -10.86
C ASN A 123 14.52 12.58 -9.92
N ILE A 124 14.23 13.37 -8.88
CA ILE A 124 13.15 13.11 -7.93
C ILE A 124 11.93 13.97 -8.31
N ASP A 125 10.80 13.31 -8.57
CA ASP A 125 9.51 13.96 -8.88
C ASP A 125 8.89 14.51 -7.60
N ARG A 126 8.84 13.68 -6.55
CA ARG A 126 8.20 14.03 -5.27
C ARG A 126 8.65 13.17 -4.11
N MET A 127 8.48 13.70 -2.90
CA MET A 127 8.78 13.04 -1.64
C MET A 127 7.57 13.09 -0.70
N PHE A 128 7.44 12.06 0.13
CA PHE A 128 6.41 11.95 1.15
C PHE A 128 7.01 11.56 2.49
N LEU A 129 6.44 12.07 3.57
CA LEU A 129 6.71 11.60 4.93
C LEU A 129 5.43 11.02 5.52
N TYR A 130 5.48 9.77 5.98
CA TYR A 130 4.42 9.17 6.77
C TYR A 130 5.02 8.51 8.00
N LYS A 131 4.59 8.98 9.18
CA LYS A 131 5.26 8.68 10.45
C LYS A 131 6.76 8.93 10.32
N ASN A 132 7.56 7.87 10.39
CA ASN A 132 9.01 7.90 10.37
C ASN A 132 9.58 7.34 9.05
N PHE A 133 8.75 7.19 8.02
CA PHE A 133 9.16 6.69 6.71
C PHE A 133 9.14 7.80 5.69
N PHE A 134 10.31 8.04 5.08
CA PHE A 134 10.40 8.82 3.86
C PHE A 134 10.21 7.95 2.65
N PHE A 135 9.38 8.44 1.74
CA PHE A 135 9.18 7.87 0.43
C PHE A 135 9.62 8.89 -0.60
N PHE A 136 10.33 8.45 -1.63
CA PHE A 136 10.53 9.30 -2.80
C PHE A 136 10.28 8.53 -4.08
N ILE A 137 9.81 9.29 -5.06
CA ILE A 137 9.48 8.78 -6.39
C ILE A 137 10.38 9.49 -7.38
N THR A 138 11.10 8.71 -8.18
CA THR A 138 11.93 9.27 -9.24
C THR A 138 11.07 9.64 -10.46
N ASN A 139 11.64 10.42 -11.38
CA ASN A 139 11.02 10.72 -12.67
C ASN A 139 10.73 9.45 -13.48
N GLU A 140 11.52 8.39 -13.29
CA GLU A 140 11.31 7.04 -13.84
C GLU A 140 10.23 6.23 -13.11
N LYS A 141 9.54 6.82 -12.14
CA LYS A 141 8.48 6.20 -11.33
C LYS A 141 8.95 5.00 -10.50
N LYS A 142 10.23 4.99 -10.12
CA LYS A 142 10.75 4.08 -9.10
C LYS A 142 10.46 4.65 -7.72
N ILE A 143 10.07 3.79 -6.79
CA ILE A 143 9.72 4.15 -5.42
C ILE A 143 10.84 3.65 -4.50
N PHE A 144 11.26 4.52 -3.58
CA PHE A 144 12.24 4.21 -2.56
C PHE A 144 11.68 4.57 -1.18
N ILE A 145 12.06 3.79 -0.17
CA ILE A 145 11.61 3.95 1.21
C ILE A 145 12.80 3.79 2.12
N PHE A 146 12.96 4.71 3.07
CA PHE A 146 13.89 4.55 4.19
C PHE A 146 13.27 5.12 5.46
N LYS A 147 13.72 4.60 6.60
CA LYS A 147 13.26 5.04 7.91
C LYS A 147 14.20 6.10 8.47
N THR A 148 13.62 7.09 9.13
CA THR A 148 14.33 8.21 9.77
C THR A 148 13.88 8.38 11.22
N THR A 149 14.72 9.03 12.02
CA THR A 149 14.36 9.57 13.32
C THR A 149 13.67 10.93 13.19
N ASP A 150 13.07 11.45 14.26
CA ASP A 150 12.40 12.75 14.24
C ASP A 150 13.37 13.89 13.90
N MET A 151 14.58 13.87 14.49
CA MET A 151 15.63 14.87 14.21
C MET A 151 16.09 14.81 12.76
N GLU A 152 16.37 13.59 12.25
CA GLU A 152 16.74 13.41 10.85
C GLU A 152 15.63 13.88 9.90
N SER A 153 14.38 13.61 10.25
CA SER A 153 13.24 14.03 9.45
C SER A 153 13.14 15.55 9.34
N ASP A 154 13.36 16.27 10.44
CA ASP A 154 13.31 17.73 10.45
C ASP A 154 14.45 18.37 9.64
N GLU A 155 15.67 17.80 9.69
CA GLU A 155 16.80 18.24 8.87
C GLU A 155 16.53 18.01 7.38
N LEU A 156 16.05 16.81 7.04
CA LEU A 156 15.77 16.41 5.66
C LEU A 156 14.66 17.28 5.05
N ILE A 157 13.63 17.63 5.82
CA ILE A 157 12.58 18.56 5.40
C ILE A 157 13.15 19.95 5.07
N LYS A 158 14.14 20.44 5.82
CA LYS A 158 14.78 21.74 5.53
C LYS A 158 15.55 21.68 4.20
N ILE A 159 16.29 20.60 3.96
CA ILE A 159 17.02 20.37 2.70
C ILE A 159 16.03 20.34 1.53
N ILE A 160 14.98 19.51 1.61
CA ILE A 160 13.95 19.38 0.57
C ILE A 160 13.28 20.73 0.25
N LYS A 161 12.94 21.52 1.27
CA LYS A 161 12.34 22.84 1.05
C LYS A 161 13.25 23.79 0.27
N THR A 162 14.56 23.61 0.40
CA THR A 162 15.57 24.43 -0.30
C THR A 162 15.76 23.97 -1.74
N THR A 163 15.63 22.67 -2.01
CA THR A 163 15.79 22.09 -3.36
C THR A 163 14.57 22.29 -4.26
N GLY A 164 13.41 22.65 -3.69
CA GLY A 164 12.17 22.89 -4.44
C GLY A 164 11.44 21.62 -4.89
N ILE A 165 11.82 20.45 -4.37
CA ILE A 165 11.13 19.18 -4.63
C ILE A 165 9.73 19.22 -3.99
N LEU A 166 8.73 18.66 -4.69
CA LEU A 166 7.38 18.55 -4.16
C LEU A 166 7.35 17.60 -2.96
N PHE A 167 6.99 18.14 -1.79
CA PHE A 167 6.97 17.39 -0.53
C PHE A 167 5.61 17.43 0.16
N GLU A 168 5.12 16.27 0.58
CA GLU A 168 3.87 16.15 1.31
C GLU A 168 4.02 15.28 2.56
N LYS A 169 3.68 15.85 3.72
CA LYS A 169 3.52 15.07 4.96
C LYS A 169 2.12 14.44 4.99
N LYS A 170 2.05 13.13 5.23
CA LYS A 170 0.83 12.35 5.27
C LYS A 170 0.60 11.86 6.70
N GLU A 171 -0.56 12.19 7.26
CA GLU A 171 -0.98 11.73 8.59
C GLU A 171 -1.75 10.41 8.55
N LYS A 172 -2.38 10.14 7.40
CA LYS A 172 -3.15 8.92 7.15
C LYS A 172 -2.42 8.04 6.16
N PRO A 173 -2.58 6.71 6.26
CA PRO A 173 -2.06 5.79 5.26
C PRO A 173 -2.56 6.16 3.86
N PHE A 174 -1.70 5.98 2.85
CA PHE A 174 -2.03 6.33 1.47
C PHE A 174 -1.45 5.32 0.48
N ASN A 175 -2.09 5.22 -0.69
CA ASN A 175 -1.60 4.39 -1.77
C ASN A 175 -0.57 5.15 -2.62
N ILE A 176 0.72 4.87 -2.39
CA ILE A 176 1.81 5.51 -3.13
C ILE A 176 1.82 5.18 -4.63
N TYR A 177 1.29 4.02 -5.03
CA TYR A 177 1.23 3.63 -6.44
C TYR A 177 0.32 4.54 -7.28
N LYS A 178 -0.60 5.28 -6.64
CA LYS A 178 -1.40 6.32 -7.32
C LYS A 178 -0.52 7.37 -7.99
N TYR A 179 0.65 7.65 -7.42
CA TYR A 179 1.59 8.64 -7.95
C TYR A 179 2.55 8.06 -9.00
N CYS A 180 2.57 6.73 -9.15
CA CYS A 180 3.37 6.03 -10.18
C CYS A 180 2.58 5.77 -11.47
N LYS A 181 1.25 5.62 -11.38
CA LYS A 181 0.41 5.41 -12.58
C LYS A 181 0.21 6.71 -13.34
N LYS A 182 0.63 6.75 -14.62
CA LYS A 182 0.20 7.75 -15.59
C LYS A 182 -1.33 7.77 -15.66
N GLY A 183 -1.94 8.92 -15.42
CA GLY A 183 -3.11 9.42 -16.15
C GLY A 183 -4.23 8.45 -16.55
N LYS A 184 -4.52 7.43 -15.75
CA LYS A 184 -5.76 6.65 -15.87
C LYS A 184 -6.38 6.57 -14.49
N SER A 185 -7.29 7.52 -14.27
CA SER A 185 -8.44 7.31 -13.41
C SER A 185 -8.98 5.92 -13.71
N PHE A 186 -9.07 5.08 -12.68
CA PHE A 186 -10.12 4.07 -12.68
C PHE A 186 -11.43 4.78 -12.34
#